data_AF-A0A932SLD3-F1
#
_entry.id   AF-A0A932SLD3-F1
#
_cell.length_a   1.000
_cell.length_b   1.000
_cell.length_c   1.000
_cell.angle_alpha   90.00
_cell.angle_beta   90.00
_cell.angle_gamma   90.00
#
_symmetry.space_group_name_H-M   'P 1'
#
loop_
_entity.id
_entity.type
_entity.pdbx_description
1 polymer ?
#
loop_
_entity_poly.entity_id
_entity_poly.type
_entity_poly.pdbx_seq_one_letter_code
_entity_poly.pdbx_strand_id
1 'polypeptide(L)'
;MAPRPTPAERRLLDLARALAERARPMADPREAWLATLGGLAAAHAGDGPLPSEIREAERRARDKTRRLALAWAREQVRLALAEVLERAAGAGAVRADVAPDVLAWLVLAGAEALSREAPEAAADHARALADFTLAGARSR
;
A
#
# COMPACT_ATOMS: atom_id res chain seq x y z
N MET A 1 0.70 30.54 -4.13
CA MET A 1 0.88 29.77 -2.88
C MET A 1 0.23 28.41 -3.09
N ALA A 2 0.96 27.31 -2.95
CA ALA A 2 0.38 25.98 -3.14
C ALA A 2 -0.67 25.69 -2.05
N PRO A 3 -1.79 25.03 -2.37
CA PRO A 3 -2.78 24.64 -1.36
C PRO A 3 -2.13 23.72 -0.32
N ARG A 4 -2.52 23.88 0.94
CA ARG A 4 -2.05 22.98 2.01
C ARG A 4 -2.55 21.56 1.74
N PRO A 5 -1.73 20.53 2.00
CA PRO A 5 -2.16 19.15 1.81
C PRO A 5 -3.41 18.82 2.62
N THR A 6 -4.27 17.94 2.11
CA THR A 6 -5.39 17.40 2.88
C THR A 6 -4.90 16.40 3.96
N PRO A 7 -5.74 16.04 4.96
CA PRO A 7 -5.41 14.95 5.88
C PRO A 7 -5.07 13.64 5.16
N ALA A 8 -5.87 13.28 4.15
CA ALA A 8 -5.64 12.09 3.31
C ALA A 8 -4.26 12.14 2.62
N GLU A 9 -3.94 13.27 1.95
CA GLU A 9 -2.63 13.45 1.30
C GLU A 9 -1.49 13.31 2.31
N ARG A 10 -1.60 13.92 3.50
CA ARG A 10 -0.57 13.77 4.54
C ARG A 10 -0.39 12.33 4.96
N ARG A 11 -1.46 11.61 5.27
CA ARG A 11 -1.39 10.21 5.71
C ARG A 11 -0.82 9.29 4.63
N LEU A 12 -1.20 9.49 3.37
CA LEU A 12 -0.62 8.75 2.24
C LEU A 12 0.87 9.03 2.10
N LEU A 13 1.31 10.28 2.23
CA LEU A 13 2.73 10.63 2.18
C LEU A 13 3.51 10.10 3.38
N ASP A 14 2.92 10.11 4.57
CA ASP A 14 3.53 9.52 5.78
C ASP A 14 3.63 8.00 5.67
N LEU A 15 2.61 7.35 5.11
CA LEU A 15 2.63 5.92 4.79
C LEU A 15 3.74 5.61 3.78
N ALA A 16 3.83 6.37 2.68
CA ALA A 16 4.89 6.19 1.68
C ALA A 16 6.30 6.29 2.30
N ARG A 17 6.54 7.28 3.17
CA ARG A 17 7.80 7.39 3.92
C ARG A 17 8.05 6.18 4.81
N ALA A 18 7.03 5.74 5.56
CA ALA A 18 7.15 4.59 6.44
C ALA A 18 7.45 3.29 5.67
N LEU A 19 6.98 3.17 4.43
CA LEU A 19 7.31 2.05 3.55
C LEU A 19 8.75 2.13 3.01
N ALA A 20 9.18 3.32 2.57
CA ALA A 20 10.56 3.54 2.11
C ALA A 20 11.60 3.26 3.21
N GLU A 21 11.29 3.59 4.47
CA GLU A 21 12.15 3.25 5.61
C GLU A 21 12.29 1.72 5.81
N ARG A 22 11.23 0.95 5.56
CA ARG A 22 11.24 -0.51 5.66
C ARG A 22 12.03 -1.19 4.54
N ALA A 23 12.25 -0.51 3.41
CA ALA A 23 13.09 -1.03 2.35
C ALA A 23 14.57 -1.12 2.76
N ARG A 24 14.99 -0.45 3.85
CA ARG A 24 16.42 -0.33 4.23
C ARG A 24 17.05 -1.67 4.64
N PRO A 25 18.37 -1.87 4.42
CA PRO A 25 19.01 -3.20 4.28
C PRO A 25 19.22 -4.04 5.56
N MET A 26 18.46 -3.83 6.63
CA MET A 26 18.80 -4.38 7.96
C MET A 26 17.90 -5.54 8.45
N ALA A 27 16.85 -5.91 7.71
CA ALA A 27 15.89 -6.94 8.14
C ALA A 27 15.87 -8.14 7.17
N ASP A 28 15.42 -9.29 7.66
CA ASP A 28 15.06 -10.42 6.80
C ASP A 28 14.06 -9.93 5.72
N PRO A 29 14.37 -10.05 4.42
CA PRO A 29 13.52 -9.53 3.35
C PRO A 29 12.08 -10.06 3.38
N ARG A 30 11.88 -11.29 3.87
CA ARG A 30 10.54 -11.88 4.01
C ARG A 30 9.78 -11.24 5.17
N GLU A 31 10.39 -11.15 6.35
CA GLU A 31 9.80 -10.46 7.50
C GLU A 31 9.50 -9.00 7.20
N ALA A 32 10.42 -8.29 6.54
CA ALA A 32 10.24 -6.89 6.14
C ALA A 32 9.05 -6.71 5.18
N TRP A 33 8.88 -7.64 4.24
CA TRP A 33 7.72 -7.64 3.35
C TRP A 33 6.41 -7.90 4.11
N LEU A 34 6.37 -8.91 4.97
CA LEU A 34 5.16 -9.22 5.77
C LEU A 34 4.79 -8.06 6.70
N ALA A 35 5.78 -7.41 7.32
CA ALA A 35 5.56 -6.21 8.14
C ALA A 35 5.06 -5.01 7.30
N THR A 36 5.57 -4.86 6.07
CA THR A 36 5.09 -3.86 5.11
C THR A 36 3.63 -4.09 4.76
N LEU A 37 3.26 -5.31 4.39
CA LEU A 37 1.89 -5.67 4.06
C LEU A 37 0.96 -5.49 5.26
N GLY A 38 1.38 -5.93 6.45
CA GLY A 38 0.61 -5.75 7.68
C GLY A 38 0.34 -4.28 8.00
N GLY A 39 1.35 -3.41 7.84
CA GLY A 39 1.20 -1.97 8.01
C GLY A 39 0.26 -1.34 6.98
N LEU A 40 0.35 -1.78 5.72
CA LEU A 40 -0.55 -1.32 4.65
C LEU A 40 -2.00 -1.77 4.89
N ALA A 41 -2.20 -3.04 5.26
CA ALA A 41 -3.51 -3.58 5.59
C ALA A 41 -4.13 -2.84 6.78
N ALA A 42 -3.37 -2.61 7.86
CA ALA A 42 -3.84 -1.85 9.02
C ALA A 42 -4.18 -0.39 8.69
N ALA A 43 -3.48 0.23 7.72
CA ALA A 43 -3.79 1.59 7.29
C ALA A 43 -5.14 1.69 6.55
N HIS A 44 -5.55 0.63 5.85
CA HIS A 44 -6.77 0.61 5.04
C HIS A 44 -7.95 -0.18 5.64
N ALA A 45 -7.70 -1.12 6.53
CA ALA A 45 -8.73 -1.94 7.16
C ALA A 45 -9.44 -1.22 8.31
N GLY A 46 -10.70 -1.61 8.54
CA GLY A 46 -11.51 -1.13 9.66
C GLY A 46 -11.87 0.35 9.59
N ASP A 47 -12.23 0.92 10.75
CA ASP A 47 -12.66 2.32 10.90
C ASP A 47 -11.49 3.31 10.99
N GLY A 48 -10.32 2.93 10.45
CA GLY A 48 -9.16 3.80 10.40
C GLY A 48 -9.46 5.13 9.67
N PRO A 49 -8.74 6.22 9.99
CA PRO A 49 -9.05 7.53 9.44
C PRO A 49 -8.72 7.62 7.94
N LEU A 50 -7.77 6.84 7.42
CA LEU A 50 -7.29 6.97 6.04
C LEU A 50 -8.38 6.71 4.98
N PRO A 51 -9.13 5.59 5.00
CA PRO A 51 -10.20 5.38 4.03
C PRO A 51 -11.29 6.47 4.06
N SER A 52 -11.68 6.94 5.25
CA SER A 52 -12.72 7.97 5.38
C SER A 52 -12.24 9.33 4.89
N GLU A 53 -10.99 9.70 5.22
CA GLU A 53 -10.35 10.92 4.75
C GLU A 53 -10.13 10.91 3.22
N ILE A 54 -9.75 9.79 2.61
CA ILE A 54 -9.64 9.66 1.14
C ILE A 54 -10.99 9.93 0.49
N ARG A 55 -12.04 9.22 0.92
CA ARG A 55 -13.40 9.42 0.39
C ARG A 55 -13.87 10.86 0.55
N GLU A 56 -13.52 11.51 1.66
CA GLU A 56 -13.84 12.91 1.89
C GLU A 56 -13.06 13.86 0.98
N ALA A 57 -11.76 13.62 0.79
CA ALA A 57 -10.91 14.38 -0.12
C ALA A 57 -11.42 14.28 -1.55
N GLU A 58 -11.79 13.08 -2.02
CA GLU A 58 -12.41 12.85 -3.33
C GLU A 58 -13.71 13.63 -3.51
N ARG A 59 -14.63 13.57 -2.52
CA ARG A 59 -15.89 14.33 -2.55
C ARG A 59 -15.66 15.85 -2.60
N ARG A 60 -14.61 16.36 -1.95
CA ARG A 60 -14.31 17.80 -1.87
C ARG A 60 -13.42 18.30 -3.01
N ALA A 61 -12.80 17.42 -3.79
CA ALA A 61 -11.89 17.77 -4.86
C ALA A 61 -12.64 18.25 -6.12
N ARG A 62 -13.13 19.49 -6.09
CA ARG A 62 -13.82 20.12 -7.23
C ARG A 62 -12.87 20.58 -8.34
N ASP A 63 -11.62 20.89 -8.01
CA ASP A 63 -10.61 21.34 -8.99
C ASP A 63 -9.64 20.22 -9.38
N LYS A 64 -9.06 20.33 -10.58
CA LYS A 64 -8.10 19.35 -11.14
C LYS A 64 -6.86 19.21 -10.25
N THR A 65 -6.42 20.30 -9.62
CA THR A 65 -5.20 20.35 -8.81
C THR A 65 -5.31 19.46 -7.57
N ARG A 66 -6.43 19.52 -6.83
CA ARG A 66 -6.65 18.67 -5.65
C ARG A 66 -6.78 17.19 -6.01
N ARG A 67 -7.46 16.87 -7.11
CA ARG A 67 -7.53 15.48 -7.61
C ARG A 67 -6.14 14.96 -7.96
N LEU A 68 -5.31 15.78 -8.60
CA LEU A 68 -3.95 15.42 -8.94
C LEU A 68 -3.07 15.27 -7.70
N ALA A 69 -3.20 16.16 -6.70
CA ALA A 69 -2.44 16.07 -5.45
C ALA A 69 -2.76 14.77 -4.68
N LEU A 70 -4.04 14.42 -4.57
CA LEU A 70 -4.46 13.16 -3.94
C LEU A 70 -3.97 11.93 -4.72
N ALA A 71 -4.14 11.94 -6.05
CA ALA A 71 -3.65 10.86 -6.90
C ALA A 71 -2.12 10.70 -6.81
N TRP A 72 -1.39 11.81 -6.75
CA TRP A 72 0.06 11.81 -6.57
C TRP A 72 0.46 11.26 -5.21
N ALA A 73 -0.23 11.63 -4.13
CA ALA A 73 0.05 11.08 -2.80
C ALA A 73 -0.16 9.55 -2.75
N ARG A 74 -1.22 9.05 -3.41
CA ARG A 74 -1.45 7.60 -3.57
C ARG A 74 -0.33 6.96 -4.41
N GLU A 75 0.13 7.63 -5.46
CA GLU A 75 1.21 7.13 -6.30
C GLU A 75 2.54 7.04 -5.55
N GLN A 76 2.82 7.95 -4.62
CA GLN A 76 4.00 7.84 -3.75
C GLN A 76 3.99 6.55 -2.92
N VAL A 77 2.81 6.11 -2.46
CA VAL A 77 2.66 4.82 -1.77
C VAL A 77 3.00 3.67 -2.73
N ARG A 78 2.45 3.69 -3.95
CA ARG A 78 2.73 2.64 -4.96
C ARG A 78 4.22 2.54 -5.29
N LEU A 79 4.89 3.67 -5.49
CA LEU A 79 6.32 3.71 -5.79
C LEU A 79 7.16 3.17 -4.62
N ALA A 80 6.85 3.59 -3.38
CA ALA A 80 7.52 3.05 -2.20
C ALA A 80 7.30 1.53 -2.03
N LEU A 81 6.09 1.03 -2.34
CA LEU A 81 5.81 -0.41 -2.38
C LEU A 81 6.66 -1.13 -3.44
N ALA A 82 6.80 -0.56 -4.63
CA ALA A 82 7.57 -1.14 -5.72
C ALA A 82 9.05 -1.30 -5.32
N GLU A 83 9.64 -0.31 -4.64
CA GLU A 83 11.02 -0.38 -4.12
C GLU A 83 11.21 -1.50 -3.09
N VAL A 84 10.25 -1.70 -2.18
CA VAL A 84 10.28 -2.80 -1.21
C VAL A 84 10.19 -4.15 -1.92
N LEU A 85 9.28 -4.27 -2.88
CA LEU A 85 9.06 -5.49 -3.66
C LEU A 85 10.25 -5.85 -4.54
N GLU A 86 10.90 -4.88 -5.18
CA GLU A 86 12.10 -5.10 -5.99
C GLU A 86 13.21 -5.72 -5.15
N ARG A 87 13.47 -5.20 -3.94
CA ARG A 87 14.46 -5.76 -3.02
C ARG A 87 14.08 -7.16 -2.54
N ALA A 88 12.81 -7.33 -2.14
CA ALA A 88 12.32 -8.62 -1.68
C ALA A 88 12.39 -9.69 -2.79
N ALA A 89 12.15 -9.31 -4.05
CA ALA A 89 12.23 -10.20 -5.21
C ALA A 89 13.69 -10.57 -5.51
N GLY A 90 14.60 -9.59 -5.47
CA GLY A 90 16.05 -9.84 -5.60
C GLY A 90 16.61 -10.78 -4.53
N ALA A 91 15.99 -10.80 -3.34
CA ALA A 91 16.31 -11.73 -2.25
C ALA A 91 15.53 -13.07 -2.29
N GLY A 92 14.65 -13.26 -3.27
CA GLY A 92 13.83 -14.48 -3.39
C GLY A 92 12.72 -14.63 -2.33
N ALA A 93 12.35 -13.55 -1.63
CA ALA A 93 11.32 -13.57 -0.60
C ALA A 93 9.89 -13.46 -1.17
N VAL A 94 9.74 -12.70 -2.26
CA VAL A 94 8.48 -12.55 -3.00
C VAL A 94 8.63 -13.09 -4.42
N ARG A 95 7.49 -13.34 -5.06
CA ARG A 95 7.41 -13.88 -6.41
C ARG A 95 8.14 -12.98 -7.42
N ALA A 96 8.91 -13.59 -8.33
CA ALA A 96 9.70 -12.89 -9.35
C ALA A 96 9.09 -12.99 -10.76
N ASP A 97 8.01 -13.75 -10.92
CA ASP A 97 7.28 -13.93 -12.18
C ASP A 97 6.36 -12.77 -12.54
N VAL A 98 6.18 -11.80 -11.62
CA VAL A 98 5.41 -10.58 -11.82
C VAL A 98 6.33 -9.38 -11.58
N ALA A 99 6.30 -8.41 -12.49
CA ALA A 99 7.08 -7.18 -12.34
C ALA A 99 6.74 -6.45 -11.02
N PRO A 100 7.73 -5.95 -10.25
CA PRO A 100 7.50 -5.30 -8.96
C PRO A 100 6.47 -4.16 -9.00
N ASP A 101 6.48 -3.35 -10.07
CA ASP A 101 5.50 -2.28 -10.26
C ASP A 101 4.05 -2.77 -10.39
N VAL A 102 3.84 -3.88 -11.10
CA VAL A 102 2.53 -4.50 -11.28
C VAL A 102 2.07 -5.14 -9.98
N LEU A 103 2.98 -5.82 -9.28
CA LEU A 103 2.68 -6.42 -7.99
C LEU A 103 2.37 -5.35 -6.93
N ALA A 104 3.08 -4.21 -6.94
CA ALA A 104 2.80 -3.06 -6.09
C ALA A 104 1.41 -2.48 -6.35
N TRP A 105 1.02 -2.35 -7.63
CA TRP A 105 -0.31 -1.91 -8.02
C TRP A 105 -1.41 -2.86 -7.51
N LEU A 106 -1.23 -4.18 -7.68
CA LEU A 106 -2.17 -5.19 -7.18
C LEU A 106 -2.30 -5.18 -5.66
N VAL A 107 -1.17 -5.12 -4.95
CA VAL A 107 -1.14 -5.11 -3.49
C VAL A 107 -1.81 -3.85 -2.94
N LEU A 108 -1.52 -2.68 -3.51
CA LEU A 108 -2.16 -1.43 -3.09
C LEU A 108 -3.68 -1.47 -3.33
N ALA A 109 -4.12 -1.97 -4.49
CA ALA A 109 -5.53 -2.13 -4.79
C ALA A 109 -6.23 -3.11 -3.82
N GLY A 110 -5.58 -4.23 -3.51
CA GLY A 110 -6.06 -5.20 -2.53
C GLY A 110 -6.20 -4.61 -1.14
N ALA A 111 -5.18 -3.88 -0.66
CA ALA A 111 -5.23 -3.20 0.62
C ALA A 111 -6.35 -2.15 0.69
N GLU A 112 -6.51 -1.33 -0.34
CA GLU A 112 -7.61 -0.36 -0.43
C GLU A 112 -9.00 -1.02 -0.41
N ALA A 113 -9.12 -2.22 -0.97
CA ALA A 113 -10.36 -2.99 -0.96
C ALA A 113 -10.78 -3.43 0.45
N LEU A 114 -9.84 -3.70 1.36
CA LEU A 114 -10.10 -4.10 2.75
C LEU A 114 -10.97 -3.08 3.50
N SER A 115 -10.94 -1.81 3.11
CA SER A 115 -11.78 -0.76 3.70
C SER A 115 -13.29 -0.94 3.48
N ARG A 116 -13.68 -1.89 2.63
CA ARG A 116 -15.08 -2.19 2.28
C ARG A 116 -15.57 -3.50 2.89
N GLU A 117 -14.72 -4.18 3.64
CA GLU A 117 -14.97 -5.53 4.14
C GLU A 117 -15.32 -5.53 5.63
N ALA A 118 -16.00 -6.60 6.07
CA ALA A 118 -16.13 -6.86 7.48
C ALA A 118 -14.75 -7.16 8.10
N PRO A 119 -14.51 -6.84 9.38
CA PRO A 119 -13.19 -7.00 10.02
C PRO A 119 -12.60 -8.41 9.88
N GLU A 120 -13.43 -9.45 10.01
CA GLU A 120 -13.01 -10.84 9.90
C GLU A 120 -12.54 -11.18 8.47
N ALA A 121 -13.30 -10.74 7.46
CA ALA A 121 -12.95 -10.93 6.06
C ALA A 121 -11.69 -10.15 5.67
N ALA A 122 -11.54 -8.93 6.18
CA ALA A 122 -10.37 -8.09 5.91
C ALA A 122 -9.07 -8.74 6.41
N ALA A 123 -9.11 -9.38 7.60
CA ALA A 123 -7.96 -10.09 8.14
C ALA A 123 -7.57 -11.30 7.28
N ASP A 124 -8.56 -12.07 6.81
CA ASP A 124 -8.32 -13.23 5.96
C ASP A 124 -7.83 -12.85 4.57
N HIS A 125 -8.39 -11.82 3.95
CA HIS A 125 -7.92 -11.33 2.65
C HIS A 125 -6.54 -10.65 2.73
N ALA A 126 -6.22 -9.97 3.84
CA ALA A 126 -4.86 -9.47 4.06
C ALA A 126 -3.84 -10.62 4.12
N ARG A 127 -4.18 -11.73 4.78
CA ARG A 127 -3.35 -12.94 4.81
C ARG A 127 -3.23 -13.59 3.43
N ALA A 128 -4.34 -13.72 2.71
CA ALA A 128 -4.35 -14.26 1.35
C ALA A 128 -3.50 -13.41 0.38
N LEU A 129 -3.52 -12.08 0.54
CA LEU A 129 -2.68 -11.17 -0.24
C LEU A 129 -1.19 -11.36 0.09
N ALA A 130 -0.86 -11.60 1.35
CA ALA A 130 0.50 -11.97 1.76
C ALA A 130 0.94 -13.24 1.05
N ASP A 131 0.16 -14.30 1.19
CA ASP A 131 0.46 -15.61 0.60
C ASP A 131 0.60 -15.53 -0.92
N PHE A 132 -0.25 -14.76 -1.60
CA PHE A 132 -0.19 -14.53 -3.05
C PHE A 132 1.14 -13.90 -3.53
N THR A 133 1.76 -13.06 -2.69
CA THR A 133 2.99 -12.34 -3.05
C THR A 133 4.27 -13.11 -2.74
N LEU A 134 4.22 -14.06 -1.82
CA LEU A 134 5.41 -14.81 -1.41
C LEU A 134 5.96 -15.68 -2.54
N ALA A 135 7.28 -15.89 -2.54
CA ALA A 135 7.92 -16.78 -3.50
C ALA A 135 7.34 -18.21 -3.41
N GLY A 136 7.08 -18.83 -4.56
CA GLY A 136 6.49 -20.17 -4.63
C GLY A 136 4.96 -20.21 -4.51
N ALA A 137 4.28 -19.06 -4.42
CA ALA A 137 2.83 -18.96 -4.56
C ALA A 137 2.43 -19.41 -5.97
N ARG A 138 1.95 -20.66 -6.11
CA ARG A 138 1.43 -21.16 -7.39
C ARG A 138 0.05 -20.56 -7.62
N SER A 139 -0.17 -19.98 -8.81
CA SER A 139 -1.53 -19.83 -9.35
C SER A 139 -2.16 -21.22 -9.36
N ARG A 140 -3.14 -21.47 -8.50
CA ARG A 140 -3.96 -22.68 -8.58
C ARG A 140 -4.88 -22.59 -9.79
#